data_AF-A0A947JGX7-F1
#
_entry.id   AF-A0A947JGX7-F1
#
_cell.length_a   1.000
_cell.length_b   1.000
_cell.length_c   1.000
_cell.angle_alpha   90.00
_cell.angle_beta   90.00
_cell.angle_gamma   90.00
#
_symmetry.space_group_name_H-M   'P 1'
#
loop_
_entity.id
_entity.type
_entity.pdbx_description
1 polymer ?
#
loop_
_entity_poly.entity_id
_entity_poly.type
_entity_poly.pdbx_seq_one_letter_code
_entity_poly.pdbx_strand_id
1 'polypeptide(L)'
;MANELETLKPGEFYSEALGCRFTLPEPFRLRHVEQYEAGRDKAKAAGAQFAPSINWTGAVEIIEDWECEALPDPHNLSPADLKDVHGRAMQIVMWVSSQVNVYVLAKLYIPKN
;
A
#
# COMPACT_ATOMS: atom_id res chain seq x y z
N MET A 1 13.43 26.78 -15.60
CA MET A 1 13.41 25.31 -15.52
C MET A 1 11.95 24.92 -15.39
N ALA A 2 11.40 24.26 -16.41
CA ALA A 2 10.00 23.88 -16.42
C ALA A 2 9.76 22.92 -15.26
N ASN A 3 8.87 23.30 -14.36
CA ASN A 3 8.35 22.43 -13.32
C ASN A 3 7.38 21.48 -14.04
N GLU A 4 7.91 20.43 -14.66
CA GLU A 4 7.10 19.35 -15.18
C GLU A 4 6.42 18.73 -13.96
N LEU A 5 5.18 19.14 -13.72
CA LEU A 5 4.24 18.34 -12.96
C LEU A 5 4.14 17.03 -13.74
N GLU A 6 5.03 16.09 -13.46
CA GLU A 6 4.86 14.69 -13.85
C GLU A 6 3.51 14.30 -13.26
N THR A 7 2.47 14.37 -14.10
CA THR A 7 1.15 13.92 -13.72
C THR A 7 1.27 12.43 -13.51
N LEU A 8 1.36 12.03 -12.25
CA LEU A 8 1.27 10.64 -11.82
C LEU A 8 0.08 10.02 -12.55
N LYS A 9 0.31 8.88 -13.21
CA LYS A 9 -0.78 8.16 -13.85
C LYS A 9 -1.78 7.73 -12.76
N PRO A 10 -3.07 7.55 -13.08
CA PRO A 10 -4.01 6.97 -12.13
C PRO A 10 -3.42 5.68 -11.52
N GLY A 11 -3.48 5.56 -10.19
CA GLY A 11 -2.91 4.42 -9.47
C GLY A 11 -1.42 4.53 -9.15
N GLU A 12 -0.72 5.58 -9.56
CA GLU A 12 0.69 5.79 -9.23
C GLU A 12 0.88 6.67 -7.98
N PHE A 13 1.77 6.26 -7.09
CA PHE A 13 2.07 6.95 -5.85
C PHE A 13 3.57 7.16 -5.70
N TYR A 14 3.97 8.38 -5.35
CA TYR A 14 5.36 8.74 -5.11
C TYR A 14 5.49 9.66 -3.89
N SER A 15 6.53 9.42 -3.08
CA SER A 15 6.93 10.31 -2.00
C SER A 15 8.44 10.53 -2.04
N GLU A 16 8.85 11.73 -2.46
CA GLU A 16 10.26 12.15 -2.47
C GLU A 16 10.86 12.10 -1.06
N ALA A 17 10.13 12.59 -0.05
CA ALA A 17 10.58 12.60 1.34
C ALA A 17 10.87 11.19 1.89
N LEU A 18 10.13 10.17 1.42
CA LEU A 18 10.33 8.79 1.83
C LEU A 18 11.25 8.02 0.89
N GLY A 19 11.46 8.49 -0.34
CA GLY A 19 12.19 7.76 -1.39
C GLY A 19 11.47 6.48 -1.78
N CYS A 20 10.14 6.56 -1.93
CA CYS A 20 9.28 5.41 -2.17
C CYS A 20 8.29 5.70 -3.31
N ARG A 21 8.18 4.75 -4.23
CA ARG A 21 7.22 4.73 -5.34
C ARG A 21 6.57 3.37 -5.43
N PHE A 22 5.30 3.35 -5.84
CA PHE A 22 4.61 2.12 -6.22
C PHE A 22 3.41 2.45 -7.10
N THR A 23 2.88 1.43 -7.77
CA THR A 23 1.64 1.51 -8.54
C THR A 23 0.56 0.60 -7.93
N LEU A 24 -0.69 0.89 -8.27
CA LEU A 24 -1.85 0.06 -8.00
C LEU A 24 -2.53 -0.31 -9.33
N PRO A 25 -3.16 -1.50 -9.41
CA PRO A 25 -3.72 -2.01 -10.64
C PRO A 25 -4.73 -1.05 -11.27
N GLU A 26 -4.52 -0.73 -12.55
CA GLU A 26 -5.49 -0.03 -13.38
C GLU A 26 -5.76 -0.81 -14.69
N PRO A 27 -7.04 -1.07 -15.06
CA PRO A 27 -8.25 -0.65 -14.37
C PRO A 27 -8.44 -1.39 -13.04
N PHE A 28 -8.81 -0.65 -11.99
CA PHE A 28 -9.12 -1.26 -10.69
C PHE A 28 -10.44 -2.05 -10.73
N ARG A 29 -10.44 -3.28 -10.20
CA ARG A 29 -11.56 -4.24 -10.30
C ARG A 29 -11.91 -4.80 -8.92
N LEU A 30 -13.10 -5.39 -8.81
CA LEU A 30 -13.58 -6.03 -7.58
C LEU A 30 -12.59 -7.09 -7.03
N ARG A 31 -11.95 -7.87 -7.90
CA ARG A 31 -10.94 -8.86 -7.50
C ARG A 31 -9.78 -8.26 -6.68
N HIS A 32 -9.41 -6.99 -6.93
CA HIS A 32 -8.32 -6.35 -6.20
C HIS A 32 -8.80 -5.92 -4.79
N VAL A 33 -10.08 -5.58 -4.64
CA VAL A 33 -10.68 -5.40 -3.30
C VAL A 33 -10.65 -6.72 -2.53
N GLU A 34 -11.06 -7.82 -3.18
CA GLU A 34 -11.07 -9.14 -2.56
C GLU A 34 -9.66 -9.58 -2.14
N GLN A 35 -8.63 -9.31 -2.97
CA GLN A 35 -7.22 -9.55 -2.63
C GLN A 35 -6.77 -8.73 -1.42
N TYR A 36 -7.07 -7.42 -1.42
CA TYR A 36 -6.75 -6.53 -0.31
C TYR A 36 -7.39 -6.99 1.01
N GLU A 37 -8.68 -7.31 1.00
CA GLU A 37 -9.39 -7.79 2.20
C GLU A 37 -8.91 -9.17 2.64
N ALA A 38 -8.61 -10.08 1.70
CA ALA A 38 -8.03 -11.38 2.03
C ALA A 38 -6.67 -11.24 2.75
N GLY A 39 -5.81 -10.31 2.31
CA GLY A 39 -4.55 -10.00 3.01
C GLY A 39 -4.78 -9.47 4.43
N ARG A 40 -5.75 -8.57 4.61
CA ARG A 40 -6.13 -8.06 5.94
C ARG A 40 -6.63 -9.17 6.86
N ASP A 41 -7.45 -10.06 6.34
CA ASP A 41 -8.02 -11.16 7.12
C ASP A 41 -6.96 -12.20 7.50
N LYS A 42 -6.00 -12.50 6.62
CA LYS A 42 -4.81 -13.30 6.97
C LYS A 42 -4.04 -12.68 8.14
N ALA A 43 -3.78 -11.36 8.10
CA ALA A 43 -3.07 -10.68 9.17
C ALA A 43 -3.83 -10.74 10.51
N LYS A 44 -5.15 -10.51 10.50
CA LYS A 44 -5.99 -10.64 11.70
C LYS A 44 -5.99 -12.07 12.25
N ALA A 45 -6.12 -13.07 11.37
CA ALA A 45 -6.10 -14.49 11.76
C ALA A 45 -4.75 -14.90 12.36
N ALA A 46 -3.64 -14.30 11.91
CA ALA A 46 -2.32 -14.46 12.51
C ALA A 46 -2.12 -13.67 13.83
N GLY A 47 -3.15 -12.98 14.32
CA GLY A 47 -3.11 -12.25 15.59
C GLY A 47 -2.53 -10.84 15.48
N ALA A 48 -2.46 -10.25 14.29
CA ALA A 48 -2.08 -8.85 14.16
C ALA A 48 -3.16 -7.96 14.81
N GLN A 49 -2.74 -7.14 15.79
CA GLN A 49 -3.61 -6.18 16.49
C GLN A 49 -3.34 -4.74 16.06
N PHE A 50 -2.23 -4.50 15.37
CA PHE A 50 -1.80 -3.17 14.94
C PHE A 50 -2.36 -2.84 13.56
N ALA A 51 -3.16 -1.78 13.47
CA ALA A 51 -3.87 -1.42 12.23
C ALA A 51 -2.94 -1.22 11.02
N PRO A 52 -1.76 -0.56 11.14
CA PRO A 52 -0.80 -0.49 10.04
C PRO A 52 -0.31 -1.86 9.56
N SER A 53 -0.07 -2.84 10.44
CA SER A 53 0.34 -4.19 10.02
C SER A 53 -0.76 -4.93 9.25
N ILE A 54 -2.02 -4.75 9.66
CA ILE A 54 -3.17 -5.34 8.97
C ILE A 54 -3.32 -4.72 7.57
N ASN A 55 -3.30 -3.40 7.50
CA ASN A 55 -3.47 -2.67 6.24
C ASN A 55 -2.27 -2.86 5.31
N TRP A 56 -1.06 -2.96 5.84
CA TRP A 56 0.14 -3.31 5.07
C TRP A 56 -0.04 -4.66 4.39
N THR A 57 -0.37 -5.71 5.16
CA THR A 57 -0.57 -7.06 4.60
C THR A 57 -1.62 -7.07 3.49
N GLY A 58 -2.71 -6.29 3.65
CA GLY A 58 -3.68 -6.10 2.57
C GLY A 58 -3.10 -5.35 1.36
N ALA A 59 -2.38 -4.26 1.61
CA ALA A 59 -1.82 -3.40 0.57
C ALA A 59 -0.81 -4.15 -0.31
N VAL A 60 0.07 -4.94 0.31
CA VAL A 60 1.07 -5.74 -0.39
C VAL A 60 0.44 -6.68 -1.42
N GLU A 61 -0.77 -7.21 -1.19
CA GLU A 61 -1.43 -8.13 -2.14
C GLU A 61 -1.81 -7.45 -3.48
N ILE A 62 -1.79 -6.12 -3.54
CA ILE A 62 -2.20 -5.35 -4.72
C ILE A 62 -1.21 -4.26 -5.15
N ILE A 63 -0.04 -4.18 -4.51
CA ILE A 63 1.01 -3.26 -4.94
C ILE A 63 1.70 -3.82 -6.19
N GLU A 64 1.93 -2.95 -7.17
CA GLU A 64 2.69 -3.22 -8.38
C GLU A 64 3.89 -2.25 -8.43
N ASP A 65 4.92 -2.58 -9.22
CA ASP A 65 6.09 -1.73 -9.51
C ASP A 65 6.73 -1.04 -8.28
N TRP A 66 6.98 -1.82 -7.22
CA TRP A 66 7.56 -1.30 -5.97
C TRP A 66 9.01 -0.82 -6.15
N GLU A 67 9.27 0.41 -5.73
CA GLU A 67 10.61 0.99 -5.63
C GLU A 67 10.76 1.73 -4.29
N CYS A 68 11.60 1.23 -3.39
CA CYS A 68 11.93 1.91 -2.15
C CYS A 68 13.34 1.59 -1.68
N GLU A 69 14.15 2.62 -1.42
CA GLU A 69 15.54 2.42 -0.96
C GLU A 69 15.62 1.91 0.48
N ALA A 70 14.69 2.34 1.33
CA ALA A 70 14.75 2.12 2.77
C ALA A 70 13.96 0.88 3.25
N LEU A 71 13.21 0.24 2.36
CA LEU A 71 12.41 -0.93 2.68
C LEU A 71 12.53 -1.95 1.54
N PRO A 72 12.89 -3.22 1.82
CA PRO A 72 12.93 -4.25 0.79
C PRO A 72 11.54 -4.49 0.18
N ASP A 73 11.51 -5.29 -0.88
CA ASP A 73 10.26 -5.69 -1.56
C ASP A 73 9.18 -6.07 -0.52
N PRO A 74 8.01 -5.42 -0.59
CA PRO A 74 6.98 -5.53 0.42
C PRO A 74 6.42 -6.95 0.57
N HIS A 75 6.51 -7.78 -0.49
CA HIS A 75 6.08 -9.18 -0.45
C HIS A 75 6.98 -10.08 0.40
N ASN A 76 8.19 -9.62 0.73
CA ASN A 76 9.14 -10.37 1.55
C ASN A 76 9.07 -10.02 3.05
N LEU A 77 8.21 -9.08 3.45
CA LEU A 77 8.02 -8.71 4.85
C LEU A 77 6.85 -9.47 5.43
N SER A 78 7.12 -10.34 6.41
CA SER A 78 6.05 -11.01 7.14
C SER A 78 5.37 -10.03 8.11
N PRO A 79 4.11 -10.26 8.50
CA PRO A 79 3.45 -9.48 9.53
C PRO A 79 4.20 -9.45 10.88
N ALA A 80 5.04 -10.47 11.15
CA ALA A 80 5.87 -10.52 12.35
C ALA A 80 7.04 -9.51 12.27
N ASP A 81 7.66 -9.38 11.10
CA ASP A 81 8.78 -8.46 10.87
C ASP A 81 8.34 -7.00 11.07
N LEU A 82 7.07 -6.67 10.82
CA LEU A 82 6.50 -5.34 10.99
C LEU A 82 6.47 -4.85 12.44
N LYS A 83 6.56 -5.74 13.44
CA LYS A 83 6.58 -5.34 14.85
C LYS A 83 7.89 -4.66 15.24
N ASP A 84 8.98 -5.05 14.56
CA ASP A 84 10.33 -4.56 14.81
C ASP A 84 10.74 -3.47 13.79
N VAL A 85 9.84 -3.16 12.84
CA VAL A 85 10.01 -2.04 11.91
C VAL A 85 9.87 -0.72 12.66
N HIS A 86 10.92 0.10 12.62
CA HIS A 86 10.98 1.38 13.32
C HIS A 86 11.53 2.50 12.43
N GLY A 87 11.38 3.75 12.87
CA GLY A 87 11.92 4.91 12.17
C GLY A 87 11.35 5.07 10.75
N ARG A 88 12.23 5.27 9.77
CA ARG A 88 11.86 5.53 8.37
C ARG A 88 11.06 4.39 7.73
N ALA A 89 11.37 3.14 8.08
CA ALA A 89 10.65 1.98 7.57
C ALA A 89 9.19 1.95 8.06
N MET A 90 8.93 2.32 9.33
CA MET A 90 7.55 2.42 9.83
C MET A 90 6.78 3.57 9.16
N GLN A 91 7.45 4.70 8.88
CA GLN A 91 6.85 5.81 8.15
C GLN A 91 6.40 5.39 6.75
N ILE A 92 7.22 4.59 6.05
CA ILE A 92 6.88 4.01 4.75
C ILE A 92 5.67 3.08 4.87
N VAL A 93 5.70 2.12 5.82
CA VAL A 93 4.59 1.19 6.05
C VAL A 93 3.28 1.93 6.29
N MET A 94 3.30 2.96 7.14
CA MET A 94 2.12 3.78 7.43
C MET A 94 1.65 4.57 6.21
N TRP A 95 2.57 5.20 5.48
CA TRP A 95 2.24 5.99 4.30
C TRP A 95 1.60 5.12 3.21
N VAL A 96 2.24 4.02 2.82
CA VAL A 96 1.73 3.07 1.83
C VAL A 96 0.37 2.53 2.25
N SER A 97 0.25 2.04 3.49
CA SER A 97 -1.01 1.49 4.01
C SER A 97 -2.16 2.51 3.92
N SER A 98 -1.87 3.79 4.19
CA SER A 98 -2.85 4.86 4.06
C SER A 98 -3.23 5.13 2.61
N GLN A 99 -2.25 5.23 1.71
CA GLN A 99 -2.50 5.49 0.29
C GLN A 99 -3.36 4.38 -0.34
N VAL A 100 -2.98 3.13 -0.11
CA VAL A 100 -3.70 1.97 -0.65
C VAL A 100 -5.10 1.86 -0.07
N ASN A 101 -5.25 2.01 1.26
CA ASN A 101 -6.57 1.97 1.89
C ASN A 101 -7.50 3.06 1.34
N VAL A 102 -7.03 4.31 1.23
CA VAL A 102 -7.82 5.41 0.65
C VAL A 102 -8.21 5.10 -0.79
N TYR A 103 -7.28 4.58 -1.59
CA TYR A 103 -7.53 4.24 -2.98
C TYR A 103 -8.60 3.13 -3.11
N VAL A 104 -8.49 2.05 -2.33
CA VAL A 104 -9.48 0.96 -2.30
C VAL A 104 -10.86 1.49 -1.88
N LEU A 105 -10.92 2.29 -0.80
CA LEU A 105 -12.18 2.88 -0.33
C LEU A 105 -12.80 3.81 -1.37
N ALA A 106 -12.02 4.65 -2.04
CA ALA A 106 -12.52 5.52 -3.10
C ALA A 106 -13.18 4.70 -4.22
N LYS A 107 -12.59 3.58 -4.64
CA LYS A 107 -13.16 2.71 -5.68
C LYS A 107 -14.39 1.92 -5.22
N LEU A 108 -14.56 1.71 -3.91
CA LEU A 108 -15.76 1.12 -3.32
C LEU A 108 -16.92 2.10 -3.18
N TYR A 109 -16.64 3.37 -2.88
CA TYR A 109 -17.64 4.38 -2.55
C TYR A 109 -17.99 5.34 -3.70
N ILE A 110 -17.31 5.29 -4.85
CA ILE A 110 -17.77 6.02 -6.04
C ILE A 110 -19.11 5.42 -6.50
N PRO A 111 -20.21 6.21 -6.57
CA PRO A 111 -21.49 5.73 -7.05
C PRO A 111 -21.34 5.19 -8.47
N LYS A 112 -21.81 3.97 -8.70
CA LYS A 112 -21.97 3.41 -10.05
C LYS A 112 -23.15 4.14 -10.71
N ASN A 113 -22.87 5.25 -11.38
CA ASN A 113 -23.80 5.85 -12.34
C ASN A 113 -23.73 5.08 -13.66
#